data_AF-A0A935VKI9-F1
#
_entry.id   AF-A0A935VKI9-F1
#
_cell.length_a   1.000
_cell.length_b   1.000
_cell.length_c   1.000
_cell.angle_alpha   90.00
_cell.angle_beta   90.00
_cell.angle_gamma   90.00
#
_symmetry.space_group_name_H-M   'P 1'
#
loop_
_entity.id
_entity.type
_entity.pdbx_description
1 polymer ?
#
loop_
_entity_poly.entity_id
_entity_poly.type
_entity_poly.pdbx_seq_one_letter_code
_entity_poly.pdbx_strand_id
1 'polypeptide(L)'
;MLWKFTGAATIISSVLVSPMTYLWSFAAQTTSAVTNLPAGLHSITVFDGAGCLASANVLITQPPQIVSAIGTPTHSSCFLSFNGQAPALVNGGTPGYTYSWTPSSQTNSLLVGAGAGVYSCVITDSKGCVTSSSVTLTQPQPLIINTNTIVPILCNGGNNGLINTNVTGGTPFYTINWASTSTLTPPANQVVTNLIAGTYTMSVSDVNGCATSSVYTLNQPTALSIVSSNTLPATCGNANGSATVIVEVENFTIWL
;
A
#
# COMPACT_ATOMS: atom_id res chain seq x y z
N MET A 1 29.90 -15.92 -29.10
CA MET A 1 29.41 -15.72 -30.47
C MET A 1 29.93 -14.38 -30.96
N LEU A 2 30.94 -14.43 -31.84
CA LEU A 2 31.52 -13.25 -32.48
C LEU A 2 30.45 -12.61 -33.38
N TRP A 3 30.15 -11.34 -33.16
CA TRP A 3 29.38 -10.55 -34.11
C TRP A 3 30.26 -10.30 -35.34
N LYS A 4 30.02 -11.05 -36.40
CA LYS A 4 30.50 -10.70 -37.75
C LYS A 4 29.62 -9.55 -38.25
N PHE A 5 30.13 -8.33 -38.24
CA PHE A 5 29.55 -7.24 -39.02
C PHE A 5 30.14 -7.30 -40.44
N THR A 6 29.32 -7.64 -41.42
CA THR A 6 29.66 -7.64 -42.85
C THR A 6 29.42 -6.24 -43.44
N GLY A 7 30.38 -5.33 -43.23
CA GLY A 7 30.56 -4.18 -44.10
C GLY A 7 31.58 -4.55 -45.17
N ALA A 8 31.13 -4.87 -46.39
CA ALA A 8 32.03 -5.20 -47.50
C ALA A 8 32.57 -3.91 -48.11
N ALA A 9 33.84 -3.58 -47.84
CA ALA A 9 34.60 -2.64 -48.66
C ALA A 9 35.24 -3.43 -49.81
N THR A 10 34.73 -3.25 -51.03
CA THR A 10 35.32 -3.82 -52.24
C THR A 10 36.38 -2.85 -52.78
N ILE A 11 37.66 -3.22 -52.72
CA ILE A 11 38.73 -2.47 -53.37
C ILE A 11 38.85 -2.95 -54.82
N ILE A 12 38.66 -2.03 -55.76
CA ILE A 12 38.95 -2.21 -57.18
C ILE A 12 40.24 -1.44 -57.46
N SER A 13 41.40 -2.09 -57.43
CA SER A 13 42.61 -1.66 -58.16
C SER A 13 43.77 -2.65 -57.93
N SER A 14 44.53 -2.85 -59.01
CA SER A 14 45.63 -3.77 -59.26
C SER A 14 46.70 -3.94 -58.17
N VAL A 15 47.06 -5.21 -57.93
CA VAL A 15 48.29 -5.74 -57.30
C VAL A 15 48.84 -4.95 -56.11
N LEU A 16 48.33 -5.26 -54.92
CA LEU A 16 48.87 -4.75 -53.65
C LEU A 16 50.33 -5.22 -53.47
N VAL A 17 51.24 -4.27 -53.21
CA VAL A 17 52.66 -4.55 -52.99
C VAL A 17 52.93 -4.65 -51.47
N SER A 18 53.56 -5.74 -51.04
CA SER A 18 53.98 -5.92 -49.63
C SER A 18 55.21 -5.05 -49.30
N PRO A 19 55.36 -4.53 -48.07
CA PRO A 19 54.49 -4.71 -46.90
C PRO A 19 53.32 -3.72 -46.86
N MET A 20 52.17 -4.17 -46.35
CA MET A 20 51.02 -3.30 -46.09
C MET A 20 51.06 -2.77 -44.66
N THR A 21 50.76 -1.49 -44.47
CA THR A 21 50.58 -0.89 -43.14
C THR A 21 49.14 -0.40 -42.99
N TYR A 22 48.57 -0.67 -41.82
CA TYR A 22 47.20 -0.30 -41.48
C TYR A 22 47.26 0.80 -40.41
N LEU A 23 46.32 1.74 -40.46
CA LEU A 23 46.16 2.77 -39.45
C LEU A 23 44.67 2.98 -39.19
N TRP A 24 44.23 2.63 -38.00
CA TRP A 24 42.86 2.85 -37.55
C TRP A 24 42.73 4.18 -36.80
N SER A 25 41.62 4.89 -37.00
CA SER A 25 41.29 6.13 -36.29
C SER A 25 41.19 5.96 -34.77
N PHE A 26 40.94 4.74 -34.31
CA PHE A 26 40.83 4.40 -32.90
C PHE A 26 42.12 3.73 -32.40
N ALA A 27 42.75 4.36 -31.40
CA ALA A 27 43.92 3.85 -30.67
C ALA A 27 45.17 3.53 -31.51
N ALA A 28 45.32 4.12 -32.70
CA ALA A 28 46.50 3.94 -33.59
C ALA A 28 46.85 2.46 -33.83
N GLN A 29 45.85 1.59 -33.93
CA GLN A 29 46.09 0.17 -34.19
C GLN A 29 46.58 -0.04 -35.62
N THR A 30 47.49 -1.00 -35.79
CA THR A 30 48.19 -1.26 -37.05
C THR A 30 47.95 -2.65 -37.63
N THR A 31 46.97 -3.37 -37.09
CA THR A 31 46.60 -4.72 -37.53
C THR A 31 45.54 -4.69 -38.62
N SER A 32 45.51 -5.73 -39.45
CA SER A 32 44.49 -5.94 -40.48
C SER A 32 43.09 -6.25 -39.91
N ALA A 33 43.01 -6.60 -38.62
CA ALA A 33 41.77 -6.77 -37.88
C ALA A 33 41.88 -6.12 -36.50
N VAL A 34 40.85 -5.36 -36.13
CA VAL A 34 40.72 -4.73 -34.81
C VAL A 34 39.43 -5.21 -34.16
N THR A 35 39.52 -5.59 -32.90
CA THR A 35 38.38 -6.02 -32.07
C THR A 35 38.11 -5.03 -30.95
N ASN A 36 36.92 -5.08 -30.36
CA ASN A 36 36.51 -4.23 -29.22
C ASN A 36 36.42 -2.73 -29.55
N LEU A 37 36.05 -2.38 -30.78
CA LEU A 37 35.74 -1.00 -31.14
C LEU A 37 34.40 -0.57 -30.52
N PRO A 38 34.30 0.63 -29.94
CA PRO A 38 33.02 1.18 -29.47
C PRO A 38 32.10 1.48 -30.66
N ALA A 39 30.80 1.62 -30.41
CA ALA A 39 29.88 2.13 -31.42
C ALA A 39 30.29 3.55 -31.85
N GLY A 40 30.19 3.83 -33.14
CA GLY A 40 30.68 5.06 -33.74
C GLY A 40 31.22 4.85 -35.14
N LEU A 41 31.55 5.96 -35.80
CA LEU A 41 32.20 5.95 -37.10
C LEU A 41 33.71 5.83 -36.90
N HIS A 42 34.30 4.77 -37.43
CA HIS A 42 35.75 4.54 -37.44
C HIS A 42 36.27 4.63 -38.86
N SER A 43 37.48 5.15 -39.05
CA SER A 43 38.15 5.12 -40.35
C SER A 43 39.38 4.23 -40.30
N ILE A 44 39.63 3.54 -41.40
CA ILE A 44 40.85 2.78 -41.65
C ILE A 44 41.58 3.41 -42.83
N THR A 45 42.89 3.58 -42.69
CA THR A 45 43.79 3.98 -43.76
C THR A 45 44.80 2.86 -43.97
N VAL A 46 45.05 2.49 -45.22
CA VAL A 46 45.97 1.42 -45.62
C VAL A 46 47.00 1.99 -46.58
N PHE A 47 48.28 1.69 -46.34
CA PHE A 47 49.37 1.97 -47.26
C PHE A 47 49.96 0.68 -47.79
N ASP A 48 50.26 0.62 -49.08
CA ASP A 48 51.05 -0.46 -49.67
C ASP A 48 52.56 -0.14 -49.63
N GLY A 49 53.39 -1.11 -50.00
CA GLY A 49 54.85 -0.99 -50.04
C GLY A 49 55.36 -0.03 -51.14
N ALA A 50 54.48 0.43 -52.03
CA ALA A 50 54.78 1.44 -53.06
C ALA A 50 54.38 2.87 -52.63
N GLY A 51 53.74 3.02 -51.46
CA GLY A 51 53.30 4.31 -50.92
C GLY A 51 51.90 4.75 -51.35
N CYS A 52 51.12 3.90 -52.02
CA CYS A 52 49.73 4.18 -52.37
C CYS A 52 48.83 4.11 -51.12
N LEU A 53 47.88 5.05 -51.00
CA LEU A 53 46.96 5.15 -49.86
C LEU A 53 45.52 4.79 -50.28
N ALA A 54 44.86 3.98 -49.47
CA ALA A 54 43.41 3.74 -49.53
C ALA A 54 42.77 4.00 -48.15
N SER A 55 41.58 4.57 -48.11
CA SER A 55 40.82 4.76 -46.87
C SER A 55 39.38 4.31 -46.99
N ALA A 56 38.82 3.83 -45.87
CA ALA A 56 37.43 3.43 -45.76
C ALA A 56 36.87 3.81 -44.39
N ASN A 57 35.56 4.05 -44.34
CA ASN A 57 34.83 4.28 -43.10
C ASN A 57 34.01 3.04 -42.74
N VAL A 58 33.99 2.70 -41.45
CA VAL A 58 33.22 1.61 -40.87
C VAL A 58 32.35 2.19 -39.77
N LEU A 59 31.03 2.13 -39.94
CA LEU A 59 30.08 2.49 -38.90
C LEU A 59 29.78 1.27 -38.04
N ILE A 60 30.09 1.36 -36.75
CA ILE A 60 29.67 0.37 -35.76
C ILE A 60 28.42 0.90 -35.05
N THR A 61 27.30 0.21 -35.22
CA THR A 61 26.02 0.55 -34.58
C THR A 61 25.87 -0.17 -33.23
N GLN A 62 25.18 0.45 -32.28
CA GLN A 62 24.69 -0.21 -31.07
C GLN A 62 23.16 -0.26 -31.04
N PRO A 63 22.55 -1.19 -30.28
CA PRO A 63 21.11 -1.17 -30.01
C PRO A 63 20.67 0.18 -29.43
N PRO A 64 19.39 0.56 -29.60
CA PRO A 64 18.83 1.73 -28.92
C PRO A 64 19.08 1.65 -27.41
N GLN A 65 19.31 2.78 -26.76
CA GLN A 65 19.42 2.83 -25.30
C GLN A 65 18.17 2.23 -24.66
N ILE A 66 18.36 1.39 -23.65
CA ILE A 66 17.25 0.89 -22.84
C ILE A 66 16.74 2.03 -21.94
N VAL A 67 15.44 2.26 -21.98
CA VAL A 67 14.73 3.25 -21.17
C VAL A 67 13.64 2.53 -20.39
N SER A 68 13.51 2.85 -19.11
CA SER A 68 12.45 2.34 -18.25
C SER A 68 11.51 3.44 -17.78
N ALA A 69 10.28 3.06 -17.47
CA ALA A 69 9.31 3.86 -16.75
C ALA A 69 8.46 2.95 -15.87
N ILE A 70 7.77 3.54 -14.89
CA ILE A 70 6.70 2.84 -14.18
C ILE A 70 5.37 3.30 -14.77
N GLY A 71 4.52 2.36 -15.16
CA GLY A 71 3.15 2.67 -15.58
C GLY A 71 2.29 3.09 -14.38
N THR A 72 1.00 3.34 -14.60
CA THR A 72 0.09 3.76 -13.53
C THR A 72 0.02 2.69 -12.43
N PRO A 73 0.46 2.98 -11.19
CA PRO A 73 0.42 2.02 -10.11
C PRO A 73 -0.98 1.89 -9.52
N THR A 74 -1.23 0.78 -8.84
CA THR A 74 -2.37 0.62 -7.92
C THR A 74 -1.85 0.66 -6.49
N HIS A 75 -2.44 1.54 -5.68
CA HIS A 75 -2.04 1.72 -4.28
C HIS A 75 -2.71 0.69 -3.37
N SER A 76 -2.23 0.60 -2.13
CA SER A 76 -2.82 -0.28 -1.13
C SER A 76 -4.23 0.21 -0.76
N SER A 77 -5.22 -0.69 -0.75
CA SER A 77 -6.62 -0.31 -0.51
C SER A 77 -6.95 -0.07 0.96
N CYS A 78 -6.22 -0.72 1.87
CA CYS A 78 -6.35 -0.57 3.31
C CYS A 78 -5.01 -0.18 3.94
N PHE A 79 -5.07 0.38 5.15
CA PHE A 79 -3.88 0.56 5.97
C PHE A 79 -3.22 -0.80 6.24
N LEU A 80 -1.93 -0.92 5.94
CA LEU A 80 -1.12 -2.15 6.06
C LEU A 80 -1.58 -3.32 5.18
N SER A 81 -2.39 -3.09 4.14
CA SER A 81 -2.63 -4.13 3.12
C SER A 81 -1.45 -4.22 2.15
N PHE A 82 -1.24 -5.41 1.60
CA PHE A 82 -0.22 -5.71 0.61
C PHE A 82 -0.86 -6.07 -0.74
N ASN A 83 -1.71 -5.21 -1.27
CA ASN A 83 -2.41 -5.45 -2.54
C ASN A 83 -2.08 -4.42 -3.64
N GLY A 84 -1.10 -3.54 -3.38
CA GLY A 84 -0.60 -2.62 -4.38
C GLY A 84 0.16 -3.33 -5.50
N GLN A 85 0.18 -2.72 -6.67
CA GLN A 85 0.84 -3.23 -7.87
C GLN A 85 1.50 -2.09 -8.66
N ALA A 86 2.59 -2.39 -9.35
CA ALA A 86 3.26 -1.43 -10.23
C ALA A 86 3.81 -2.11 -11.48
N PRO A 87 3.37 -1.74 -12.69
CA PRO A 87 3.91 -2.28 -13.93
C PRO A 87 5.21 -1.54 -14.31
N ALA A 88 6.30 -2.29 -14.51
CA ALA A 88 7.51 -1.79 -15.15
C ALA A 88 7.34 -1.82 -16.68
N LEU A 89 7.62 -0.68 -17.31
CA LEU A 89 7.57 -0.48 -18.76
C LEU A 89 9.00 -0.32 -19.28
N VAL A 90 9.30 -0.93 -20.42
CA VAL A 90 10.62 -0.88 -21.05
C VAL A 90 10.51 -0.53 -22.53
N ASN A 91 11.43 0.29 -23.03
CA ASN A 91 11.60 0.61 -24.45
C ASN A 91 13.09 0.61 -24.81
N GLY A 92 13.42 0.26 -26.05
CA GLY A 92 14.80 0.12 -26.52
C GLY A 92 15.55 -1.08 -25.93
N GLY A 93 16.88 -1.09 -26.05
CA GLY A 93 17.72 -2.24 -25.66
C GLY A 93 17.52 -3.48 -26.54
N THR A 94 18.09 -4.60 -26.09
CA THR A 94 18.01 -5.90 -26.75
C THR A 94 17.02 -6.82 -26.01
N PRO A 95 15.99 -7.38 -26.68
CA PRO A 95 14.99 -8.24 -26.05
C PRO A 95 15.60 -9.40 -25.23
N GLY A 96 14.86 -9.82 -24.21
CA GLY A 96 15.34 -10.75 -23.17
C GLY A 96 15.62 -10.04 -21.86
N TYR A 97 14.70 -9.17 -21.43
CA TYR A 97 14.84 -8.34 -20.23
C TYR A 97 14.66 -9.15 -18.95
N THR A 98 15.47 -8.85 -17.94
CA THR A 98 15.28 -9.30 -16.56
C THR A 98 14.91 -8.13 -15.67
N TYR A 99 14.13 -8.38 -14.63
CA TYR A 99 13.65 -7.39 -13.69
C TYR A 99 14.16 -7.74 -12.29
N SER A 100 14.42 -6.72 -11.49
CA SER A 100 14.73 -6.87 -10.06
C SER A 100 14.11 -5.73 -9.29
N TRP A 101 13.15 -6.06 -8.43
CA TRP A 101 12.47 -5.10 -7.59
C TRP A 101 13.06 -5.05 -6.19
N THR A 102 13.44 -3.88 -5.71
CA THR A 102 13.84 -3.63 -4.33
C THR A 102 12.74 -2.83 -3.64
N PRO A 103 12.30 -3.18 -2.41
CA PRO A 103 12.85 -4.22 -1.51
C PRO A 103 12.23 -5.62 -1.67
N SER A 104 11.31 -5.86 -2.61
CA SER A 104 10.52 -7.11 -2.66
C SER A 104 11.27 -8.33 -3.22
N SER A 105 12.42 -8.14 -3.87
CA SER A 105 13.17 -9.14 -4.62
C SER A 105 12.39 -9.86 -5.73
N GLN A 106 11.26 -9.28 -6.18
CA GLN A 106 10.48 -9.83 -7.29
C GLN A 106 11.20 -9.64 -8.63
N THR A 107 10.99 -10.56 -9.56
CA THR A 107 11.70 -10.60 -10.87
C THR A 107 10.77 -10.50 -12.08
N ASN A 108 9.48 -10.24 -11.85
CA ASN A 108 8.48 -10.04 -12.90
C ASN A 108 8.42 -8.58 -13.35
N SER A 109 7.90 -8.35 -14.56
CA SER A 109 7.63 -6.99 -15.07
C SER A 109 6.51 -6.29 -14.29
N LEU A 110 5.63 -7.03 -13.62
CA LEU A 110 4.61 -6.49 -12.74
C LEU A 110 4.98 -6.79 -11.28
N LEU A 111 5.22 -5.74 -10.49
CA LEU A 111 5.25 -5.82 -9.04
C LEU A 111 3.82 -6.08 -8.54
N VAL A 112 3.62 -7.12 -7.74
CA VAL A 112 2.33 -7.43 -7.12
C VAL A 112 2.49 -7.68 -5.63
N GLY A 113 1.40 -7.55 -4.87
CA GLY A 113 1.44 -7.87 -3.44
C GLY A 113 2.27 -6.89 -2.63
N ALA A 114 2.40 -5.63 -3.09
CA ALA A 114 3.24 -4.62 -2.48
C ALA A 114 2.43 -3.74 -1.52
N GLY A 115 3.00 -3.44 -0.34
CA GLY A 115 2.42 -2.51 0.61
C GLY A 115 2.80 -1.06 0.29
N ALA A 116 2.41 -0.12 1.15
CA ALA A 116 2.89 1.25 1.05
C ALA A 116 4.42 1.32 1.24
N GLY A 117 5.10 2.07 0.39
CA GLY A 117 6.56 2.17 0.37
C GLY A 117 7.12 2.59 -0.97
N VAL A 118 8.44 2.76 -1.02
CA VAL A 118 9.16 3.08 -2.26
C VAL A 118 9.75 1.81 -2.84
N TYR A 119 9.47 1.56 -4.11
CA TYR A 119 9.97 0.41 -4.85
C TYR A 119 10.82 0.89 -6.03
N SER A 120 11.95 0.24 -6.25
CA SER A 120 12.84 0.48 -7.39
C SER A 120 12.90 -0.76 -8.25
N CYS A 121 12.65 -0.63 -9.55
CA CYS A 121 12.82 -1.70 -10.52
C CYS A 121 14.10 -1.44 -11.31
N VAL A 122 15.02 -2.41 -11.29
CA VAL A 122 16.17 -2.47 -12.18
C VAL A 122 15.83 -3.41 -13.33
N ILE A 123 16.00 -2.93 -14.56
CA ILE A 123 15.76 -3.70 -15.78
C ILE A 123 17.09 -3.87 -16.52
N THR A 124 17.44 -5.11 -16.85
CA THR A 124 18.66 -5.45 -17.59
C THR A 124 18.28 -6.14 -18.89
N ASP A 125 18.84 -5.70 -20.01
CA ASP A 125 18.62 -6.31 -21.32
C ASP A 125 19.51 -7.56 -21.56
N SER A 126 19.32 -8.28 -22.67
CA SER A 126 20.11 -9.49 -22.95
C SER A 126 21.57 -9.25 -23.33
N LYS A 127 22.00 -7.99 -23.42
CA LYS A 127 23.39 -7.57 -23.66
C LYS A 127 24.03 -6.88 -22.44
N GLY A 128 23.31 -6.85 -21.32
CA GLY A 128 23.81 -6.31 -20.05
C GLY A 128 23.65 -4.80 -19.91
N CYS A 129 22.89 -4.12 -20.78
CA CYS A 129 22.52 -2.72 -20.56
C CYS A 129 21.49 -2.63 -19.44
N VAL A 130 21.68 -1.69 -18.51
CA VAL A 130 20.87 -1.56 -17.29
C VAL A 130 20.17 -0.20 -17.26
N THR A 131 18.92 -0.17 -16.82
CA THR A 131 18.17 1.04 -16.47
C THR A 131 17.39 0.80 -15.17
N SER A 132 16.97 1.87 -14.50
CA SER A 132 16.12 1.75 -13.32
C SER A 132 15.08 2.86 -13.25
N SER A 133 13.96 2.53 -12.62
CA SER A 133 12.86 3.45 -12.33
C SER A 133 12.29 3.17 -10.95
N SER A 134 11.76 4.19 -10.28
CA SER A 134 11.16 4.05 -8.95
C SER A 134 9.70 4.49 -8.91
N VAL A 135 8.96 3.95 -7.95
CA VAL A 135 7.57 4.27 -7.68
C VAL A 135 7.31 4.29 -6.18
N THR A 136 6.44 5.19 -5.74
CA THR A 136 5.94 5.22 -4.36
C THR A 136 4.51 4.71 -4.34
N LEU A 137 4.28 3.64 -3.59
CA LEU A 137 2.95 3.14 -3.29
C LEU A 137 2.48 3.75 -1.97
N THR A 138 1.25 4.25 -1.96
CA THR A 138 0.61 4.84 -0.77
C THR A 138 -0.46 3.91 -0.21
N GLN A 139 -1.00 4.26 0.95
CA GLN A 139 -2.13 3.62 1.61
C GLN A 139 -2.97 4.68 2.34
N PRO A 140 -4.25 4.41 2.62
CA PRO A 140 -5.05 5.30 3.46
C PRO A 140 -4.54 5.33 4.91
N GLN A 141 -4.98 6.31 5.69
CA GLN A 141 -4.79 6.32 7.15
C GLN A 141 -5.52 5.13 7.81
N PRO A 142 -5.13 4.71 9.02
CA PRO A 142 -5.84 3.65 9.74
C PRO A 142 -7.31 4.02 9.96
N LEU A 143 -8.23 3.08 9.72
CA LEU A 143 -9.65 3.27 10.06
C LEU A 143 -9.83 3.14 11.58
N ILE A 144 -10.33 4.20 12.20
CA ILE A 144 -10.42 4.33 13.66
C ILE A 144 -11.85 4.74 14.06
N ILE A 145 -12.36 4.13 15.13
CA ILE A 145 -13.57 4.56 15.83
C ILE A 145 -13.12 5.34 17.07
N ASN A 146 -13.39 6.64 17.10
CA ASN A 146 -13.16 7.49 18.26
C ASN A 146 -14.43 7.58 19.09
N THR A 147 -14.30 7.54 20.41
CA THR A 147 -15.43 7.67 21.33
C THR A 147 -15.48 9.10 21.83
N ASN A 148 -16.55 9.83 21.50
CA ASN A 148 -16.73 11.21 21.92
C ASN A 148 -17.34 11.29 23.32
N THR A 149 -18.43 10.54 23.55
CA THR A 149 -19.17 10.59 24.81
C THR A 149 -19.96 9.30 25.02
N ILE A 150 -20.06 8.86 26.28
CA ILE A 150 -20.94 7.79 26.72
C ILE A 150 -21.80 8.33 27.86
N VAL A 151 -23.12 8.20 27.76
CA VAL A 151 -24.06 8.51 28.85
C VAL A 151 -24.58 7.19 29.42
N PRO A 152 -24.35 6.90 30.71
CA PRO A 152 -24.85 5.68 31.34
C PRO A 152 -26.36 5.74 31.55
N ILE A 153 -26.96 4.60 31.89
CA ILE A 153 -28.37 4.54 32.26
C ILE A 153 -28.49 5.08 33.69
N LEU A 154 -29.45 5.98 33.95
CA LEU A 154 -29.57 6.67 35.25
C LEU A 154 -30.51 5.96 36.25
N CYS A 155 -31.44 5.15 35.75
CA CYS A 155 -32.40 4.40 36.58
C CYS A 155 -32.34 2.93 36.23
N ASN A 156 -32.48 2.03 37.21
CA ASN A 156 -32.59 0.62 36.91
C ASN A 156 -33.76 0.34 35.94
N GLY A 157 -33.51 -0.38 34.85
CA GLY A 157 -34.49 -0.64 33.79
C GLY A 157 -34.74 0.55 32.86
N GLY A 158 -33.99 1.64 33.04
CA GLY A 158 -34.05 2.82 32.16
C GLY A 158 -33.46 2.53 30.77
N ASN A 159 -33.84 3.39 29.83
CA ASN A 159 -33.43 3.31 28.43
C ASN A 159 -32.84 4.63 27.93
N ASN A 160 -32.24 5.43 28.80
CA ASN A 160 -31.71 6.75 28.46
C ASN A 160 -30.20 6.76 28.15
N GLY A 161 -29.61 5.58 27.93
CA GLY A 161 -28.21 5.47 27.56
C GLY A 161 -27.91 6.03 26.16
N LEU A 162 -26.68 6.51 25.98
CA LEU A 162 -26.21 7.08 24.71
C LEU A 162 -24.75 6.70 24.48
N ILE A 163 -24.41 6.37 23.23
CA ILE A 163 -23.03 6.24 22.76
C ILE A 163 -22.86 7.17 21.55
N ASN A 164 -21.91 8.09 21.65
CA ASN A 164 -21.55 9.04 20.59
C ASN A 164 -20.10 8.76 20.16
N THR A 165 -19.94 8.40 18.89
CA THR A 165 -18.65 8.07 18.27
C THR A 165 -18.37 8.96 17.07
N ASN A 166 -17.14 8.90 16.56
CA ASN A 166 -16.72 9.50 15.31
C ASN A 166 -15.75 8.56 14.59
N VAL A 167 -16.00 8.28 13.31
CA VAL A 167 -15.13 7.45 12.46
C VAL A 167 -14.17 8.34 11.68
N THR A 168 -12.87 8.04 11.76
CA THR A 168 -11.80 8.75 11.05
C THR A 168 -10.85 7.79 10.34
N GLY A 169 -10.12 8.28 9.33
CA GLY A 169 -9.18 7.49 8.54
C GLY A 169 -9.87 6.50 7.60
N GLY A 170 -9.15 5.49 7.10
CA GLY A 170 -9.64 4.64 6.02
C GLY A 170 -9.92 5.41 4.73
N THR A 171 -10.72 4.82 3.85
CA THR A 171 -11.23 5.48 2.63
C THR A 171 -12.67 5.96 2.89
N PRO A 172 -13.11 7.15 2.43
CA PRO A 172 -14.48 7.60 2.67
C PRO A 172 -15.58 6.62 2.18
N PHE A 173 -16.82 6.85 2.63
CA PHE A 173 -18.00 5.98 2.48
C PHE A 173 -17.98 4.78 3.43
N TYR A 174 -18.28 5.05 4.71
CA TYR A 174 -18.31 4.05 5.77
C TYR A 174 -19.68 3.38 5.90
N THR A 175 -19.66 2.08 6.16
CA THR A 175 -20.82 1.29 6.60
C THR A 175 -20.67 1.02 8.09
N ILE A 176 -21.67 1.38 8.88
CA ILE A 176 -21.69 1.19 10.34
C ILE A 176 -22.72 0.12 10.68
N ASN A 177 -22.35 -0.82 11.53
CA ASN A 177 -23.27 -1.81 12.08
C ASN A 177 -23.10 -1.87 13.60
N TRP A 178 -24.20 -2.15 14.28
CA TRP A 178 -24.22 -2.37 15.72
C TRP A 178 -24.76 -3.76 16.02
N ALA A 179 -24.03 -4.50 16.84
CA ALA A 179 -24.50 -5.71 17.49
C ALA A 179 -24.59 -5.44 19.00
N SER A 180 -25.53 -6.10 19.67
CA SER A 180 -25.66 -6.01 21.12
C SER A 180 -25.94 -7.39 21.71
N THR A 181 -25.64 -7.56 22.99
CA THR A 181 -26.07 -8.75 23.76
C THR A 181 -27.50 -8.63 24.28
N SER A 182 -28.16 -7.51 24.03
CA SER A 182 -29.56 -7.26 24.41
C SER A 182 -30.50 -7.55 23.25
N THR A 183 -31.82 -7.44 23.47
CA THR A 183 -32.83 -7.55 22.41
C THR A 183 -32.89 -6.31 21.50
N LEU A 184 -32.13 -5.25 21.82
CA LEU A 184 -32.16 -3.98 21.12
C LEU A 184 -31.01 -3.90 20.11
N THR A 185 -31.33 -3.77 18.82
CA THR A 185 -30.35 -3.49 17.77
C THR A 185 -30.34 -1.98 17.49
N PRO A 186 -29.27 -1.24 17.82
CA PRO A 186 -29.19 0.18 17.54
C PRO A 186 -29.22 0.48 16.03
N PRO A 187 -29.68 1.68 15.61
CA PRO A 187 -29.59 2.09 14.22
C PRO A 187 -28.12 2.21 13.77
N ALA A 188 -27.88 1.98 12.48
CA ALA A 188 -26.58 2.12 11.83
C ALA A 188 -26.09 3.58 11.77
N ASN A 189 -25.74 4.16 12.91
CA ASN A 189 -25.34 5.55 13.06
C ASN A 189 -24.16 5.69 14.06
N GLN A 190 -23.40 6.77 13.94
CA GLN A 190 -22.29 7.10 14.85
C GLN A 190 -22.79 7.55 16.23
N VAL A 191 -24.00 8.12 16.28
CA VAL A 191 -24.69 8.48 17.52
C VAL A 191 -25.90 7.59 17.68
N VAL A 192 -25.92 6.81 18.75
CA VAL A 192 -27.02 5.92 19.12
C VAL A 192 -27.53 6.30 20.50
N THR A 193 -28.85 6.44 20.61
CA THR A 193 -29.55 6.87 21.83
C THR A 193 -30.63 5.87 22.18
N ASN A 194 -31.31 6.11 23.30
CA ASN A 194 -32.37 5.26 23.84
C ASN A 194 -31.87 3.83 24.18
N LEU A 195 -30.61 3.73 24.62
CA LEU A 195 -29.97 2.45 24.91
C LEU A 195 -30.30 1.99 26.33
N ILE A 196 -30.46 0.68 26.48
CA ILE A 196 -30.59 -0.01 27.78
C ILE A 196 -29.23 -0.55 28.22
N ALA A 197 -29.12 -0.96 29.50
CA ALA A 197 -27.91 -1.59 30.00
C ALA A 197 -27.55 -2.85 29.18
N GLY A 198 -26.26 -3.01 28.88
CA GLY A 198 -25.77 -4.10 28.04
C GLY A 198 -24.43 -3.79 27.36
N THR A 199 -23.98 -4.74 26.55
CA THR A 199 -22.75 -4.62 25.76
C THR A 199 -23.10 -4.41 24.30
N TYR A 200 -22.47 -3.42 23.68
CA TYR A 200 -22.66 -3.00 22.31
C TYR A 200 -21.35 -3.08 21.55
N THR A 201 -21.35 -3.76 20.41
CA THR A 201 -20.21 -3.84 19.51
C THR A 201 -20.53 -3.03 18.26
N MET A 202 -19.80 -1.94 18.07
CA MET A 202 -19.81 -1.18 16.82
C MET A 202 -18.82 -1.82 15.86
N SER A 203 -19.25 -2.13 14.64
CA SER A 203 -18.35 -2.47 13.54
C SER A 203 -18.50 -1.44 12.42
N VAL A 204 -17.36 -1.06 11.85
CA VAL A 204 -17.28 -0.08 10.77
C VAL A 204 -16.42 -0.64 9.67
N SER A 205 -16.89 -0.56 8.43
CA SER A 205 -16.10 -0.84 7.24
C SER A 205 -16.09 0.34 6.30
N ASP A 206 -15.00 0.54 5.58
CA ASP A 206 -14.93 1.53 4.50
C ASP A 206 -15.35 0.97 3.12
N VAL A 207 -15.30 1.80 2.07
CA VAL A 207 -15.67 1.42 0.70
C VAL A 207 -14.79 0.32 0.11
N ASN A 208 -13.55 0.19 0.60
CA ASN A 208 -12.62 -0.84 0.18
C ASN A 208 -12.75 -2.12 1.01
N GLY A 209 -13.70 -2.16 1.95
CA GLY A 209 -13.95 -3.30 2.83
C GLY A 209 -12.99 -3.38 4.02
N CYS A 210 -12.19 -2.35 4.29
CA CYS A 210 -11.32 -2.30 5.46
C CYS A 210 -12.19 -2.12 6.70
N ALA A 211 -12.09 -3.02 7.68
CA ALA A 211 -12.99 -3.05 8.83
C ALA A 211 -12.29 -2.88 10.17
N THR A 212 -12.98 -2.27 11.13
CA THR A 212 -12.59 -2.15 12.53
C THR A 212 -13.82 -2.28 13.44
N SER A 213 -13.60 -2.57 14.73
CA SER A 213 -14.68 -2.69 15.69
C SER A 213 -14.30 -2.16 17.07
N SER A 214 -15.29 -1.69 17.83
CA SER A 214 -15.14 -1.22 19.20
C SER A 214 -16.28 -1.75 20.06
N VAL A 215 -15.96 -2.05 21.32
CA VAL A 215 -16.92 -2.61 22.29
C VAL A 215 -17.19 -1.58 23.39
N TYR A 216 -18.46 -1.42 23.71
CA TYR A 216 -18.96 -0.47 24.69
C TYR A 216 -19.84 -1.19 25.69
N THR A 217 -19.67 -0.90 26.99
CA THR A 217 -20.52 -1.44 28.04
C THR A 217 -21.27 -0.31 28.72
N LEU A 218 -22.59 -0.39 28.71
CA LEU A 218 -23.47 0.51 29.42
C LEU A 218 -24.01 -0.17 30.68
N ASN A 219 -23.67 0.41 31.83
CA ASN A 219 -24.16 -0.04 33.12
C ASN A 219 -25.40 0.76 33.53
N GLN A 220 -26.20 0.18 34.42
CA GLN A 220 -27.31 0.83 35.11
C GLN A 220 -27.14 0.66 36.63
N PRO A 221 -27.74 1.52 37.46
CA PRO A 221 -27.79 1.34 38.90
C PRO A 221 -28.52 0.06 39.29
N THR A 222 -28.24 -0.43 40.50
CA THR A 222 -28.98 -1.51 41.13
C THR A 222 -30.43 -1.09 41.37
N ALA A 223 -31.37 -2.03 41.26
CA ALA A 223 -32.79 -1.78 41.50
C ALA A 223 -33.02 -1.37 42.96
N LEU A 224 -33.89 -0.38 43.18
CA LEU A 224 -34.38 -0.06 44.52
C LEU A 224 -35.25 -1.21 45.00
N SER A 225 -35.07 -1.65 46.25
CA SER A 225 -35.94 -2.62 46.90
C SER A 225 -36.56 -2.04 48.15
N ILE A 226 -37.83 -2.36 48.38
CA ILE A 226 -38.51 -2.08 49.65
C ILE A 226 -38.36 -3.34 50.51
N VAL A 227 -37.70 -3.21 51.65
CA VAL A 227 -37.33 -4.38 52.49
C VAL A 227 -38.30 -4.57 53.64
N SER A 228 -38.87 -3.49 54.19
CA SER A 228 -39.91 -3.60 55.21
C SER A 228 -40.76 -2.33 55.32
N SER A 229 -42.03 -2.52 55.66
CA SER A 229 -42.92 -1.45 56.08
C SER A 229 -43.35 -1.70 57.53
N ASN A 230 -42.97 -0.83 58.46
CA ASN A 230 -43.50 -0.86 59.81
C ASN A 230 -44.84 -0.14 59.82
N THR A 231 -45.91 -0.80 60.24
CA THR A 231 -47.24 -0.20 60.34
C THR A 231 -47.71 -0.15 61.78
N LEU A 232 -48.15 1.02 62.24
CA LEU A 232 -48.94 1.17 63.45
C LEU A 232 -50.42 1.29 63.05
N PRO A 233 -51.28 0.31 63.39
CA PRO A 233 -52.70 0.39 63.05
C PRO A 233 -53.39 1.52 63.79
N ALA A 234 -54.37 2.13 63.14
CA ALA A 234 -55.20 3.16 63.76
C ALA A 234 -56.09 2.58 64.87
N THR A 235 -56.33 3.35 65.94
CA THR A 235 -57.29 2.97 66.98
C THR A 235 -58.71 3.32 66.57
N CYS A 236 -59.71 2.58 67.07
CA CYS A 236 -61.11 2.69 66.64
C CYS A 236 -61.60 4.15 66.65
N GLY A 237 -62.00 4.65 65.48
CA GLY A 237 -62.55 5.99 65.29
C GLY A 237 -61.53 7.13 65.16
N ASN A 238 -60.22 6.85 65.24
CA ASN A 238 -59.16 7.87 65.16
C ASN A 238 -58.29 7.69 63.91
N ALA A 239 -57.83 8.79 63.32
CA ALA A 239 -56.88 8.80 62.22
C ALA A 239 -55.42 8.86 62.71
N ASN A 240 -55.01 7.93 63.58
CA ASN A 240 -53.70 7.93 64.25
C ASN A 240 -52.77 6.76 63.87
N GLY A 241 -53.11 5.99 62.83
CA GLY A 241 -52.21 4.98 62.29
C GLY A 241 -51.00 5.60 61.58
N SER A 242 -49.91 4.86 61.47
CA SER A 242 -48.72 5.29 60.73
C SER A 242 -48.12 4.14 59.93
N ALA A 243 -47.36 4.47 58.89
CA ALA A 243 -46.54 3.52 58.16
C ALA A 243 -45.17 4.14 57.87
N THR A 244 -44.10 3.39 58.11
CA THR A 244 -42.71 3.74 57.77
C THR A 244 -42.20 2.72 56.78
N VAL A 245 -41.54 3.16 55.71
CA VAL A 245 -40.99 2.28 54.67
C VAL A 245 -39.47 2.42 54.66
N ILE A 246 -38.77 1.28 54.63
CA ILE A 246 -37.31 1.23 54.45
C ILE A 246 -37.03 0.87 52.99
N VAL A 247 -36.28 1.75 52.31
CA VAL A 247 -35.80 1.54 50.95
C VAL A 247 -34.29 1.29 51.00
N GLU A 248 -33.83 0.25 50.32
CA GLU A 248 -32.41 -0.08 50.23
C GLU A 248 -31.90 -0.04 48.78
N VAL A 249 -30.63 0.33 48.64
CA VAL A 249 -29.84 0.19 47.43
C VAL A 249 -28.58 -0.55 47.85
N GLU A 250 -28.40 -1.79 47.37
CA GLU A 250 -27.30 -2.69 47.77
C GLU A 250 -26.97 -2.68 49.28
N ASN A 251 -27.73 -3.42 50.10
CA ASN A 251 -27.36 -3.73 51.50
C ASN A 251 -26.86 -2.54 52.34
N PHE A 252 -27.28 -1.31 52.02
CA PHE A 252 -27.06 -0.13 52.85
C PHE A 252 -28.42 0.46 53.19
N THR A 253 -28.85 0.20 54.43
CA THR A 253 -30.08 0.71 55.01
C THR A 253 -29.95 2.22 55.21
N ILE A 254 -30.69 3.01 54.43
CA ILE A 254 -30.81 4.46 54.67
C ILE A 254 -32.06 4.67 55.53
N TRP A 255 -31.86 5.16 56.75
CA TRP A 255 -32.95 5.57 57.64
C TRP A 255 -33.44 6.95 57.20
N LEU A 256 -34.64 7.01 56.60
CA LEU A 256 -35.38 8.24 56.29
C LEU A 256 -36.51 8.44 57.31
#